data_AF-A0A5E4XXT7-F1
#
_entry.id   AF-A0A5E4XXT7-F1
#
_cell.length_a   1.000
_cell.length_b   1.000
_cell.length_c   1.000
_cell.angle_alpha   90.00
_cell.angle_beta   90.00
_cell.angle_gamma   90.00
#
_symmetry.space_group_name_H-M   'P 1'
#
loop_
_entity.id
_entity.type
_entity.pdbx_description
1 polymer ?
#
loop_
_entity_poly.entity_id
_entity_poly.type
_entity_poly.pdbx_seq_one_letter_code
_entity_poly.pdbx_strand_id
1 'polypeptide(L)'
;MKKITAIMAIAIGLACSATVFAANHIGQCVFPKTKAGAGGRLVMKSQISLADAPNTSANKRALTSLEAFTIKAQAPGGYVQLVTVPDYDKPNPNQNAGRIVGWAKLSDFDFQDQRNCN
;
A
#
# COMPACT_ATOMS: atom_id res chain seq x y z
N MET A 1 39.58 -29.29 50.88
CA MET A 1 38.86 -28.20 51.58
C MET A 1 38.40 -27.17 50.55
N LYS A 2 37.11 -26.82 50.60
CA LYS A 2 36.39 -25.84 49.77
C LYS A 2 37.18 -24.55 49.56
N LYS A 3 37.17 -23.99 48.33
CA LYS A 3 36.64 -22.65 47.98
C LYS A 3 36.29 -22.62 46.48
N ILE A 4 34.99 -22.72 46.17
CA ILE A 4 34.45 -22.39 44.84
C ILE A 4 33.93 -20.96 44.96
N THR A 5 34.61 -20.01 44.32
CA THR A 5 34.14 -18.63 44.24
C THR A 5 33.40 -18.48 42.91
N ALA A 6 32.07 -18.57 42.95
CA ALA A 6 31.21 -18.38 41.79
C ALA A 6 31.17 -16.89 41.41
N ILE A 7 31.59 -16.59 40.18
CA ILE A 7 31.50 -15.27 39.55
C ILE A 7 30.05 -15.09 39.11
N MET A 8 29.32 -14.17 39.74
CA MET A 8 27.95 -13.84 39.36
C MET A 8 27.99 -12.87 38.17
N ALA A 9 27.76 -13.38 36.96
CA ALA A 9 27.60 -12.56 35.76
C ALA A 9 26.19 -11.92 35.76
N ILE A 10 26.13 -10.61 35.98
CA ILE A 10 24.92 -9.82 35.79
C ILE A 10 24.73 -9.64 34.28
N ALA A 11 23.86 -10.47 33.70
CA ALA A 11 23.39 -10.27 32.34
C ALA A 11 22.41 -9.08 32.33
N ILE A 12 22.92 -7.90 31.96
CA ILE A 12 22.07 -6.77 31.57
C ILE A 12 21.44 -7.18 30.23
N GLY A 13 20.21 -7.70 30.31
CA GLY A 13 19.36 -7.90 29.15
C GLY A 13 19.07 -6.54 28.54
N LEU A 14 19.91 -6.15 27.57
CA LEU A 14 19.66 -4.99 26.72
C LEU A 14 18.39 -5.31 25.93
N ALA A 15 17.27 -4.76 26.40
CA ALA A 15 16.01 -4.80 25.69
C ALA A 15 16.25 -4.22 24.29
N CYS A 16 16.33 -5.09 23.29
CA CYS A 16 16.20 -4.69 21.89
C CYS A 16 14.79 -4.13 21.73
N SER A 17 14.63 -2.84 22.00
CA SER A 17 13.52 -2.05 21.51
C SER A 17 13.64 -2.01 19.99
N ALA A 18 13.22 -3.09 19.33
CA ALA A 18 12.99 -3.08 17.91
C ALA A 18 11.93 -2.00 17.68
N THR A 19 12.36 -0.86 17.18
CA THR A 19 11.48 0.09 16.54
C THR A 19 10.90 -0.65 15.34
N VAL A 20 9.75 -1.31 15.56
CA VAL A 20 8.86 -1.70 14.48
C VAL A 20 8.37 -0.37 13.89
N PHE A 21 9.17 0.21 13.01
CA PHE A 21 8.64 1.13 12.01
C PHE A 21 7.66 0.29 11.21
N ALA A 22 6.37 0.41 11.51
CA ALA A 22 5.35 -0.13 10.64
C ALA A 22 5.64 0.45 9.26
N ALA A 23 6.02 -0.41 8.31
CA ALA A 23 6.31 0.01 6.94
C ALA A 23 5.08 0.75 6.42
N ASN A 24 5.21 2.06 6.25
CA ASN A 24 4.11 2.88 5.78
C ASN A 24 4.23 2.97 4.25
N HIS A 25 3.18 2.56 3.54
CA HIS A 25 3.11 2.54 2.09
C HIS A 25 2.73 3.91 1.49
N ILE A 26 2.58 4.96 2.31
CA ILE A 26 2.33 6.33 1.82
C ILE A 26 3.43 6.75 0.84
N GLY A 27 3.03 7.30 -0.30
CA GLY A 27 3.92 7.74 -1.38
C GLY A 27 4.36 6.61 -2.33
N GLN A 28 4.00 5.36 -2.05
CA GLN A 28 4.26 4.25 -2.96
C GLN A 28 3.24 4.22 -4.09
N CYS A 29 3.72 3.79 -5.26
CA CYS A 29 2.90 3.60 -6.44
C CYS A 29 2.34 2.17 -6.48
N VAL A 30 1.08 2.07 -6.88
CA VAL A 30 0.38 0.80 -6.99
C VAL A 30 -0.45 0.74 -8.26
N PHE A 31 -0.62 -0.46 -8.79
CA PHE A 31 -1.45 -0.73 -9.96
C PHE A 31 -2.39 -1.91 -9.70
N PRO A 32 -3.64 -1.87 -10.18
CA PRO A 32 -4.58 -2.97 -10.00
C PRO A 32 -3.98 -4.31 -10.46
N LYS A 33 -4.11 -5.35 -9.64
CA LYS A 33 -3.73 -6.70 -10.07
C LYS A 33 -4.49 -7.09 -11.33
N THR A 34 -3.76 -7.54 -12.35
CA THR A 34 -4.35 -7.93 -13.63
C THR A 34 -4.21 -9.42 -13.92
N LYS A 35 -4.97 -9.89 -14.92
CA LYS A 35 -4.85 -11.20 -15.54
C LYS A 35 -5.09 -11.06 -17.05
N ALA A 36 -4.66 -12.06 -17.82
CA ALA A 36 -5.02 -12.13 -19.23
C ALA A 36 -6.52 -12.40 -19.39
N GLY A 37 -7.20 -11.53 -20.14
CA GLY A 37 -8.57 -11.69 -20.58
C GLY A 37 -8.66 -12.22 -22.02
N ALA A 38 -9.86 -12.16 -22.59
CA ALA A 38 -10.08 -12.53 -23.99
C ALA A 38 -9.21 -11.69 -24.94
N GLY A 39 -8.61 -12.34 -25.94
CA GLY A 39 -7.76 -11.66 -26.93
C GLY A 39 -6.44 -11.09 -26.38
N GLY A 40 -5.96 -11.58 -25.22
CA GLY A 40 -4.66 -11.18 -24.66
C GLY A 40 -4.66 -9.83 -23.95
N ARG A 41 -5.81 -9.17 -23.82
CA ARG A 41 -5.92 -7.89 -23.10
C ARG A 41 -5.82 -8.10 -21.59
N LEU A 42 -5.18 -7.17 -20.89
CA LEU A 42 -5.18 -7.17 -19.43
C LEU A 42 -6.53 -6.74 -18.89
N VAL A 43 -7.05 -7.48 -17.92
CA VAL A 43 -8.26 -7.17 -17.17
C VAL A 43 -7.96 -7.26 -15.68
N MET A 44 -8.73 -6.56 -14.84
CA MET A 44 -8.59 -6.70 -13.39
C MET A 44 -8.75 -8.17 -12.96
N LYS A 45 -7.88 -8.63 -12.07
CA LYS A 45 -7.91 -10.00 -11.54
C LYS A 45 -9.19 -10.26 -10.76
N SER A 46 -9.64 -9.26 -10.00
CA SER A 46 -10.88 -9.20 -9.23
C SER A 46 -11.47 -7.80 -9.30
N GLN A 47 -12.78 -7.65 -9.09
CA GLN A 47 -13.40 -6.33 -9.00
C GLN A 47 -12.92 -5.61 -7.73
N ILE A 48 -12.33 -4.43 -7.90
CA ILE A 48 -11.85 -3.61 -6.78
C ILE A 48 -12.98 -2.67 -6.35
N SER A 49 -13.27 -2.66 -5.05
CA SER A 49 -14.27 -1.74 -4.48
C SER A 49 -13.56 -0.52 -3.89
N LEU A 50 -13.97 0.66 -4.34
CA LEU A 50 -13.62 1.95 -3.76
C LEU A 50 -14.68 2.34 -2.73
N ALA A 51 -14.28 2.46 -1.48
CA ALA A 51 -15.10 2.93 -0.39
C ALA A 51 -14.87 4.43 -0.14
N ASP A 52 -15.91 5.15 0.29
CA ASP A 52 -15.79 6.56 0.64
C ASP A 52 -15.06 6.77 1.98
N ALA A 53 -15.04 5.74 2.84
CA ALA A 53 -14.33 5.71 4.11
C ALA A 53 -13.67 4.33 4.35
N PRO A 54 -12.61 4.22 5.17
CA PRO A 54 -11.84 2.99 5.35
C PRO A 54 -12.51 2.00 6.33
N ASN A 55 -13.76 1.64 6.07
CA ASN A 55 -14.51 0.70 6.89
C ASN A 55 -15.46 -0.15 6.02
N THR A 56 -15.99 -1.22 6.59
CA THR A 56 -16.80 -2.20 5.85
C THR A 56 -18.22 -1.72 5.52
N SER A 57 -18.75 -0.79 6.32
CA SER A 57 -20.11 -0.22 6.19
C SER A 57 -20.19 1.00 5.27
N ALA A 58 -19.06 1.55 4.84
CA ALA A 58 -19.01 2.67 3.91
C ALA A 58 -19.67 2.31 2.57
N ASN A 59 -20.26 3.32 1.94
CA ASN A 59 -20.71 3.22 0.55
C ASN A 59 -19.52 2.86 -0.34
N LYS A 60 -19.79 1.98 -1.31
CA LYS A 60 -18.78 1.43 -2.22
C LYS A 60 -19.22 1.61 -3.67
N ARG A 61 -18.25 1.86 -4.53
CA ARG A 61 -18.40 1.80 -5.98
C ARG A 61 -17.26 0.97 -6.58
N ALA A 62 -17.48 0.40 -7.74
CA ALA A 62 -16.43 -0.33 -8.44
C ALA A 62 -15.37 0.64 -8.98
N LEU A 63 -14.10 0.25 -8.91
CA LEU A 63 -13.04 0.88 -9.70
C LEU A 63 -13.23 0.47 -11.16
N THR A 64 -13.25 1.45 -12.06
CA THR A 64 -13.52 1.23 -13.49
C THR A 64 -12.30 1.44 -14.37
N SER A 65 -11.17 1.90 -13.82
CA SER A 65 -9.95 2.19 -14.57
C SER A 65 -8.78 1.25 -14.19
N LEU A 66 -8.00 0.87 -15.19
CA LEU A 66 -6.74 0.15 -15.05
C LEU A 66 -5.59 1.16 -15.17
N GLU A 67 -5.39 1.95 -14.12
CA GLU A 67 -4.42 3.05 -14.06
C GLU A 67 -3.52 2.88 -12.83
N ALA A 68 -2.38 3.58 -12.82
CA ALA A 68 -1.55 3.68 -11.63
C ALA A 68 -2.13 4.67 -10.61
N PHE A 69 -1.89 4.39 -9.33
CA PHE A 69 -2.31 5.24 -8.21
C PHE A 69 -1.16 5.42 -7.22
N THR A 70 -1.16 6.54 -6.51
CA THR A 70 -0.29 6.73 -5.33
C THR A 70 -1.10 6.54 -4.06
N ILE A 71 -0.50 5.93 -3.05
CA ILE A 71 -1.10 5.81 -1.72
C ILE A 71 -0.89 7.13 -0.95
N LYS A 72 -1.98 7.81 -0.60
CA LYS A 72 -1.95 9.06 0.19
C LYS A 72 -2.08 8.82 1.69
N ALA A 73 -2.84 7.81 2.09
CA ALA A 73 -3.06 7.47 3.49
C ALA A 73 -3.28 5.97 3.66
N GLN A 74 -3.09 5.49 4.89
CA GLN A 74 -3.38 4.13 5.29
C GLN A 74 -4.30 4.11 6.51
N ALA A 75 -5.12 3.07 6.62
CA ALA A 75 -6.02 2.86 7.72
C ALA A 75 -6.06 1.38 8.14
N PRO A 76 -6.50 1.06 9.38
CA PRO A 76 -6.61 -0.30 9.87
C PRO A 76 -7.44 -1.20 8.93
N GLY A 77 -7.16 -2.50 8.97
CA GLY A 77 -7.80 -3.47 8.09
C GLY A 77 -7.27 -3.44 6.65
N GLY A 78 -6.08 -2.88 6.40
CA GLY A 78 -5.42 -2.91 5.10
C GLY A 78 -6.03 -1.98 4.05
N TYR A 79 -6.74 -0.92 4.49
CA TYR A 79 -7.27 0.10 3.61
C TYR A 79 -6.20 1.13 3.28
N VAL A 80 -6.12 1.50 2.00
CA VAL A 80 -5.26 2.57 1.49
C VAL A 80 -6.10 3.58 0.74
N GLN A 81 -5.82 4.87 0.94
CA GLN A 81 -6.44 5.95 0.18
C GLN A 81 -5.64 6.18 -1.10
N LEU A 82 -6.30 5.99 -2.22
CA LEU A 82 -5.70 6.15 -3.54
C LEU A 82 -5.89 7.57 -4.04
N VAL A 83 -4.84 8.10 -4.66
CA VAL A 83 -4.90 9.31 -5.47
C VAL A 83 -4.39 9.04 -6.87
N THR A 84 -4.93 9.79 -7.83
CA THR A 84 -4.44 9.80 -9.21
C THR A 84 -3.00 10.28 -9.30
N VAL A 85 -2.30 9.85 -10.34
CA VAL A 85 -0.90 10.19 -10.65
C VAL A 85 -0.84 11.16 -11.84
N PRO A 86 0.30 11.81 -12.10
CA PRO A 86 0.49 12.56 -13.34
C PRO A 86 0.44 11.64 -14.57
N ASP A 87 -0.30 12.06 -15.60
CA ASP A 87 -0.47 11.31 -16.85
C ASP A 87 0.40 11.94 -17.95
N TYR A 88 1.59 11.37 -18.17
CA TYR A 88 2.57 11.93 -19.11
C TYR A 88 2.22 11.74 -20.59
N ASP A 89 1.13 11.03 -20.90
CA ASP A 89 0.61 10.94 -22.26
C ASP A 89 -0.26 12.17 -22.63
N LYS A 90 -0.58 13.03 -21.66
CA LYS A 90 -1.39 14.24 -21.85
C LYS A 90 -0.54 15.53 -21.95
N PRO A 91 -1.02 16.56 -22.67
CA PRO A 91 -0.33 17.86 -22.75
C PRO A 91 -0.12 18.55 -21.39
N ASN A 92 -1.00 18.29 -20.41
CA ASN A 92 -0.84 18.76 -19.04
C ASN A 92 -0.93 17.57 -18.07
N PRO A 93 0.21 16.90 -17.78
CA PRO A 93 0.22 15.68 -16.98
C PRO A 93 -0.32 15.86 -15.57
N ASN A 94 -0.13 17.03 -14.98
CA ASN A 94 -0.47 17.29 -13.58
C ASN A 94 -1.92 17.75 -13.38
N GLN A 95 -2.69 17.99 -14.44
CA GLN A 95 -4.03 18.58 -14.35
C GLN A 95 -4.96 17.80 -13.41
N ASN A 96 -4.84 16.47 -13.39
CA ASN A 96 -5.67 15.59 -12.58
C ASN A 96 -4.90 14.87 -11.47
N ALA A 97 -3.60 15.12 -11.29
CA ALA A 97 -2.79 14.41 -10.31
C ALA A 97 -3.19 14.75 -8.86
N GLY A 98 -3.08 13.79 -7.94
CA GLY A 98 -3.36 13.98 -6.52
C GLY A 98 -4.84 14.01 -6.15
N ARG A 99 -5.77 13.82 -7.10
CA ARG A 99 -7.21 13.74 -6.84
C ARG A 99 -7.52 12.45 -6.09
N ILE A 100 -8.29 12.56 -5.00
CA ILE A 100 -8.73 11.41 -4.22
C ILE A 100 -9.67 10.55 -5.06
N VAL A 101 -9.29 9.29 -5.22
CA VAL A 101 -10.08 8.26 -5.87
C VAL A 101 -10.96 7.56 -4.84
N GLY A 102 -10.42 7.19 -3.69
CA GLY A 102 -11.18 6.55 -2.61
C GLY A 102 -10.33 5.58 -1.80
N TRP A 103 -10.96 4.83 -0.91
CA TRP A 103 -10.31 3.82 -0.10
C TRP A 103 -10.46 2.44 -0.72
N ALA A 104 -9.36 1.69 -0.84
CA ALA A 104 -9.37 0.33 -1.38
C ALA A 104 -8.51 -0.59 -0.52
N LYS A 105 -8.61 -1.91 -0.72
CA LYS A 105 -7.74 -2.88 -0.05
C LYS A 105 -6.40 -2.94 -0.77
N LEU A 106 -5.30 -2.76 -0.03
CA LEU A 106 -3.96 -2.85 -0.59
C LEU A 106 -3.68 -4.21 -1.27
N SER A 107 -4.31 -5.27 -0.78
CA SER A 107 -4.19 -6.62 -1.34
C SER A 107 -4.64 -6.75 -2.79
N ASP A 108 -5.43 -5.80 -3.30
CA ASP A 108 -5.94 -5.81 -4.68
C ASP A 108 -4.95 -5.20 -5.68
N PHE A 109 -3.82 -4.68 -5.21
CA PHE A 109 -2.83 -3.99 -6.02
C PHE A 109 -1.46 -4.65 -5.94
N ASP A 110 -0.67 -4.43 -6.99
CA ASP A 110 0.76 -4.70 -7.03
C ASP A 110 1.53 -3.38 -6.89
N PHE A 111 2.64 -3.41 -6.16
CA PHE A 111 3.54 -2.26 -6.09
C PHE A 111 4.26 -2.07 -7.41
N GLN A 112 4.44 -0.81 -7.78
CA GLN A 112 5.23 -0.43 -8.94
C GLN A 112 6.42 0.42 -8.52
N ASP A 113 7.48 0.32 -9.30
CA ASP A 113 8.58 1.28 -9.22
C ASP A 113 8.04 2.68 -9.52
N GLN A 114 8.51 3.70 -8.79
CA GLN A 114 8.02 5.08 -8.95
C GLN A 114 8.15 5.61 -10.39
N ARG A 115 9.12 5.11 -11.17
CA ARG A 115 9.29 5.47 -12.59
C ARG A 115 8.15 5.00 -13.50
N ASN A 116 7.35 4.03 -13.07
CA ASN A 116 6.20 3.49 -13.79
C ASN A 116 4.88 4.07 -13.27
N CYS A 117 4.92 5.12 -12.45
CA CYS A 117 3.75 5.71 -11.81
C CYS A 117 3.15 6.81 -12.67
N ASN A 118 2.50 6.43 -13.77
CA ASN A 118 1.89 7.34 -14.73
C ASN A 118 0.62 6.80 -15.40
#